data_AF-A4FJJ3-F1
#
_entry.id   AF-A4FJJ3-F1
#
_cell.length_a   1.000
_cell.length_b   1.000
_cell.length_c   1.000
_cell.angle_alpha   90.00
_cell.angle_beta   90.00
_cell.angle_gamma   90.00
#
_symmetry.space_group_name_H-M   'P 1'
#
loop_
_entity.id
_entity.type
_entity.pdbx_description
1 polymer ?
#
loop_
_entity_poly.entity_id
_entity_poly.type
_entity_poly.pdbx_seq_one_letter_code
_entity_poly.pdbx_strand_id
1 'polypeptide(L)'
;MSYGVGIDLGTSFTSAAVATSTGVRMANLGPGIVVPSLATPGPGGTLLTGLAAANSPNATTNPGLLARGFKRRLGDPTRLILGGAAYTPAALMAAQLRDVLAQISTTQGGPPATITLTCPAIWGPYRREQFAEVPRLAGMPHYQLTTEPEAAATHYTNERRLGNGEIVAVYDLGGGTFDTTILRVQPHGMEILGTPEGIEHMGGIDFDDALLTHLDDKLDGAISALDPEDPIHASALAAIHTLITRAKERLSTEPDLTLIIPLPTGNDEVYLSRQDLNTMIHPSLQLTTDAVHRTITSAGIHANDVSAILLAGGSSRIPLIHQTLAKEFNKPIRAALHPKHTVALGAATTATRNTQPTYKNHQPVTPPQTLTTPPTIRTPPPPLPSTAPPKNNLRKWLIPVAAAIAVIAVIAVIATYITTSNTETRDPEPVAGTTQRGGPLPVFNGTVAKPFVGLVGSEKNGWTGTEFGANGAEDGPVAARPDGKGGLKVTWSGEGGAQVYFQSQPGSGGNQDLSRYFDNNGAIVFDATLLKPPTSAVSMEVHCTYPCRAKVTDTKLLKQLPVGKQVTVKLPLRCFVENRAEQWDPRAINTPWLMNTNGSLEMTVSNVRWEEGAANDPAATRCDQLS
;
A
#
# COMPACT_ATOMS: atom_id res chain seq x y z
N MET A 1 21.32 -13.45 -34.70
CA MET A 1 20.11 -12.81 -35.26
C MET A 1 19.67 -11.73 -34.29
N SER A 2 19.24 -10.56 -34.76
CA SER A 2 18.72 -9.51 -33.87
C SER A 2 17.35 -9.92 -33.32
N TYR A 3 17.16 -9.82 -32.01
CA TYR A 3 15.90 -10.14 -31.35
C TYR A 3 15.63 -9.15 -30.21
N GLY A 4 14.35 -8.90 -29.94
CA GLY A 4 13.90 -8.13 -28.79
C GLY A 4 13.39 -9.02 -27.67
N VAL A 5 13.42 -8.53 -26.44
CA VAL A 5 12.87 -9.22 -25.26
C VAL A 5 11.92 -8.31 -24.52
N GLY A 6 10.74 -8.85 -24.17
CA GLY A 6 9.82 -8.25 -23.20
C GLY A 6 9.88 -9.04 -21.90
N ILE A 7 10.04 -8.36 -20.77
CA ILE A 7 10.14 -8.98 -19.43
C ILE A 7 9.13 -8.34 -18.50
N ASP A 8 8.34 -9.20 -17.86
CA ASP A 8 7.48 -8.84 -16.74
C ASP A 8 8.12 -9.35 -15.44
N LEU A 9 8.64 -8.41 -14.64
CA LEU A 9 9.14 -8.65 -13.30
C LEU A 9 7.98 -8.58 -12.32
N GLY A 10 7.17 -9.64 -12.23
CA GLY A 10 5.98 -9.71 -11.39
C GLY A 10 6.29 -9.99 -9.91
N THR A 11 5.30 -9.75 -9.04
CA THR A 11 5.44 -9.95 -7.58
C THR A 11 5.68 -11.40 -7.20
N SER A 12 4.98 -12.34 -7.85
CA SER A 12 5.06 -13.77 -7.54
C SER A 12 5.82 -14.56 -8.61
N PHE A 13 5.73 -14.14 -9.87
CA PHE A 13 6.41 -14.78 -10.99
C PHE A 13 7.00 -13.72 -11.91
N THR A 14 8.16 -14.05 -12.47
CA THR A 14 8.78 -13.33 -13.57
C THR A 14 8.55 -14.11 -14.86
N SER A 15 8.18 -13.42 -15.92
CA SER A 15 7.96 -14.00 -17.24
C SER A 15 8.69 -13.19 -18.31
N ALA A 16 9.04 -13.84 -19.41
CA ALA A 16 9.72 -13.17 -20.52
C ALA A 16 9.27 -13.74 -21.87
N ALA A 17 9.26 -12.89 -22.88
CA ALA A 17 8.99 -13.26 -24.26
C ALA A 17 10.06 -12.70 -25.19
N VAL A 18 10.31 -13.44 -26.27
CA VAL A 18 11.26 -13.09 -27.32
C VAL A 18 10.49 -12.72 -28.58
N ALA A 19 10.91 -11.64 -29.22
CA ALA A 19 10.40 -11.20 -30.49
C ALA A 19 11.48 -11.28 -31.57
N THR A 20 11.19 -12.01 -32.63
CA THR A 20 12.07 -12.21 -33.80
C THR A 20 11.31 -11.84 -35.08
N SER A 21 11.98 -11.95 -36.23
CA SER A 21 11.32 -11.80 -37.54
C SER A 21 10.19 -12.81 -37.79
N THR A 22 10.15 -13.92 -37.04
CA THR A 22 9.13 -14.97 -37.19
C THR A 22 7.93 -14.78 -36.26
N GLY A 23 7.95 -13.77 -35.39
CA GLY A 23 6.87 -13.47 -34.44
C GLY A 23 7.33 -13.37 -32.99
N VAL A 24 6.36 -13.33 -32.08
CA VAL A 24 6.56 -13.20 -30.63
C VAL A 24 6.19 -14.51 -29.94
N ARG A 25 7.03 -14.99 -29.04
CA ARG A 25 6.80 -16.22 -28.27
C ARG A 25 7.35 -16.10 -26.86
N MET A 26 6.81 -16.88 -25.92
CA MET A 26 7.40 -17.00 -24.59
C MET A 26 8.84 -17.52 -24.66
N ALA A 27 9.69 -16.97 -23.79
CA ALA A 27 11.03 -17.45 -23.58
C ALA A 27 11.00 -18.72 -22.72
N ASN A 28 11.95 -19.62 -22.95
CA ASN A 28 12.20 -20.72 -22.03
C ASN A 28 13.17 -20.24 -20.95
N LEU A 29 12.78 -20.36 -19.68
CA LEU A 29 13.52 -19.87 -18.51
C LEU A 29 14.00 -21.04 -17.64
N GLY A 30 14.58 -22.05 -18.30
CA GLY A 30 15.03 -23.29 -17.68
C GLY A 30 14.00 -24.43 -17.82
N PRO A 31 13.45 -24.98 -16.72
CA PRO A 31 12.47 -26.06 -16.79
C PRO A 31 11.03 -25.57 -17.05
N GLY A 32 10.82 -24.26 -17.21
CA GLY A 32 9.50 -23.66 -17.40
C GLY A 32 9.54 -22.35 -18.18
N ILE A 33 8.35 -21.83 -18.48
CA ILE A 33 8.15 -20.59 -19.25
C ILE A 33 7.89 -19.36 -18.38
N VAL A 34 7.81 -19.56 -17.06
CA VAL A 34 7.78 -18.55 -16.01
C VAL A 34 8.63 -19.04 -14.85
N VAL A 35 9.23 -18.13 -14.09
CA VAL A 35 10.02 -18.46 -12.89
C VAL A 35 9.44 -17.73 -11.68
N PRO A 36 9.47 -18.32 -10.48
CA PRO A 36 8.96 -17.65 -9.29
C PRO A 36 9.86 -16.46 -8.93
N SER A 37 9.29 -15.33 -8.50
CA SER A 37 10.04 -14.14 -8.08
C SER A 37 10.54 -14.33 -6.64
N LEU A 38 11.59 -15.15 -6.52
CA LEU A 38 12.20 -15.55 -5.26
C LEU A 38 13.68 -15.22 -5.26
N ALA A 39 14.22 -14.87 -4.09
CA ALA A 39 15.65 -14.67 -3.93
C ALA A 39 16.12 -15.21 -2.57
N THR A 40 17.33 -15.75 -2.52
CA THR A 40 17.97 -16.20 -1.28
C THR A 40 19.48 -15.99 -1.40
N PRO A 41 20.21 -15.81 -0.28
CA PRO A 41 21.66 -15.79 -0.30
C PRO A 41 22.20 -17.10 -0.87
N GLY A 42 23.22 -16.99 -1.71
CA GLY A 42 23.99 -18.09 -2.27
C GLY A 42 25.45 -18.09 -1.78
N PRO A 43 26.24 -19.08 -2.20
CA PRO A 43 27.67 -19.15 -1.87
C PRO A 43 28.43 -17.90 -2.32
N GLY A 44 29.41 -17.48 -1.52
CA GLY A 44 30.30 -16.36 -1.87
C GLY A 44 29.61 -15.00 -1.98
N GLY A 45 28.47 -14.79 -1.31
CA GLY A 45 27.73 -13.53 -1.33
C GLY A 45 26.89 -13.29 -2.59
N THR A 46 26.74 -14.31 -3.43
CA THR A 46 25.82 -14.27 -4.58
C THR A 46 24.37 -14.32 -4.13
N LEU A 47 23.44 -13.96 -5.02
CA LEU A 47 22.00 -14.18 -4.83
C LEU A 47 21.57 -15.30 -5.77
N LEU A 48 20.94 -16.34 -5.22
CA LEU A 48 20.20 -17.32 -6.01
C LEU A 48 18.80 -16.74 -6.25
N THR A 49 18.27 -16.88 -7.46
CA THR A 49 16.91 -16.42 -7.80
C THR A 49 16.08 -17.51 -8.45
N GLY A 50 14.77 -17.26 -8.63
CA GLY A 50 13.91 -18.19 -9.35
C GLY A 50 13.82 -19.57 -8.70
N LEU A 51 13.86 -20.61 -9.54
CA LEU A 51 13.86 -22.00 -9.08
C LEU A 51 15.16 -22.40 -8.37
N ALA A 52 16.28 -21.74 -8.67
CA ALA A 52 17.52 -21.98 -7.94
C ALA A 52 17.39 -21.52 -6.48
N ALA A 53 16.68 -20.42 -6.23
CA ALA A 53 16.31 -20.01 -4.88
C ALA A 53 15.35 -21.01 -4.22
N ALA A 54 14.27 -21.36 -4.93
CA ALA A 54 13.23 -22.26 -4.42
C ALA A 54 13.74 -23.65 -4.04
N ASN A 55 14.72 -24.18 -4.79
CA ASN A 55 15.29 -25.52 -4.58
C ASN A 55 16.60 -25.49 -3.78
N SER A 56 17.03 -24.32 -3.30
CA SER A 56 18.25 -24.21 -2.52
C SER A 56 18.11 -24.91 -1.17
N PRO A 57 19.22 -25.37 -0.55
CA PRO A 57 19.21 -25.86 0.82
C PRO A 57 18.62 -24.82 1.78
N ASN A 58 18.86 -23.53 1.55
CA ASN A 58 18.27 -22.46 2.37
C ASN A 58 16.75 -22.48 2.32
N ALA A 59 16.13 -22.66 1.17
CA ALA A 59 14.67 -22.72 1.07
C ALA A 59 14.06 -23.96 1.75
N THR A 60 14.81 -25.06 1.86
CA THR A 60 14.32 -26.30 2.48
C THR A 60 14.62 -26.40 3.97
N THR A 61 15.75 -25.88 4.44
CA THR A 61 16.20 -25.98 5.84
C THR A 61 16.01 -24.70 6.65
N ASN A 62 15.97 -23.54 6.00
CA ASN A 62 15.71 -22.25 6.66
C ASN A 62 14.85 -21.34 5.77
N PRO A 63 13.53 -21.63 5.66
CA PRO A 63 12.62 -20.91 4.78
C PRO A 63 12.59 -19.39 5.01
N GLY A 64 12.94 -18.91 6.22
CA GLY A 64 13.06 -17.48 6.54
C GLY A 64 14.12 -16.73 5.74
N LEU A 65 15.07 -17.44 5.10
CA LEU A 65 16.07 -16.84 4.22
C LEU A 65 15.57 -16.59 2.79
N LEU A 66 14.38 -17.08 2.45
CA LEU A 66 13.80 -16.97 1.12
C LEU A 66 12.94 -15.70 1.01
N ALA A 67 13.47 -14.68 0.35
CA ALA A 67 12.72 -13.47 0.04
C ALA A 67 11.64 -13.72 -1.01
N ARG A 68 10.42 -13.24 -0.72
CA ARG A 68 9.24 -13.28 -1.60
C ARG A 68 8.60 -11.90 -1.64
N GLY A 69 7.81 -11.63 -2.69
CA GLY A 69 6.99 -10.42 -2.76
C GLY A 69 7.76 -9.09 -2.74
N PHE A 70 9.08 -9.10 -2.97
CA PHE A 70 9.92 -7.91 -2.85
C PHE A 70 9.56 -6.80 -3.85
N LYS A 71 8.85 -7.10 -4.96
CA LYS A 71 8.27 -6.06 -5.85
C LYS A 71 7.32 -5.12 -5.08
N ARG A 72 6.51 -5.63 -4.13
CA ARG A 72 5.60 -4.81 -3.30
C ARG A 72 6.38 -3.80 -2.45
N ARG A 73 7.60 -4.15 -2.04
CA ARG A 73 8.48 -3.29 -1.25
C ARG A 73 9.25 -2.28 -2.08
N LEU A 74 9.09 -2.23 -3.40
CA LEU A 74 9.80 -1.24 -4.21
C LEU A 74 9.34 0.18 -3.85
N GLY A 75 10.26 1.01 -3.35
CA GLY A 75 9.96 2.31 -2.74
C GLY A 75 9.88 2.30 -1.21
N ASP A 76 9.96 1.14 -0.56
CA ASP A 76 10.21 1.05 0.87
C ASP A 76 11.71 1.30 1.13
N PRO A 77 12.09 2.31 1.95
CA PRO A 77 13.50 2.55 2.28
C PRO A 77 14.10 1.44 3.17
N THR A 78 13.27 0.60 3.78
CA THR A 78 13.68 -0.49 4.67
C THR A 78 14.28 -1.64 3.86
N ARG A 79 15.46 -2.08 4.26
CA ARG A 79 16.18 -3.18 3.61
C ARG A 79 15.66 -4.54 4.06
N LEU A 80 15.72 -5.52 3.15
CA LEU A 80 15.47 -6.93 3.47
C LEU A 80 16.75 -7.55 4.00
N ILE A 81 16.71 -8.15 5.19
CA ILE A 81 17.83 -8.87 5.77
C ILE A 81 17.73 -10.34 5.36
N LEU A 82 18.69 -10.81 4.56
CA LEU A 82 18.76 -12.21 4.12
C LEU A 82 20.15 -12.75 4.45
N GLY A 83 20.20 -13.78 5.31
CA GLY A 83 21.47 -14.41 5.71
C GLY A 83 22.46 -13.43 6.36
N GLY A 84 21.94 -12.44 7.10
CA GLY A 84 22.75 -11.39 7.75
C GLY A 84 23.16 -10.22 6.87
N ALA A 85 22.84 -10.23 5.56
CA ALA A 85 23.13 -9.15 4.63
C ALA A 85 21.88 -8.34 4.27
N ALA A 86 22.04 -7.02 4.09
CA ALA A 86 20.95 -6.10 3.83
C ALA A 86 20.80 -5.78 2.34
N TYR A 87 19.66 -6.14 1.74
CA TYR A 87 19.35 -5.98 0.32
C TYR A 87 18.23 -4.96 0.11
N THR A 88 18.33 -4.16 -0.96
CA THR A 88 17.19 -3.38 -1.43
C THR A 88 16.29 -4.25 -2.32
N PRO A 89 14.98 -3.96 -2.39
CA PRO A 89 14.08 -4.59 -3.36
C PRO A 89 14.62 -4.54 -4.80
N ALA A 90 15.17 -3.38 -5.20
CA ALA A 90 15.75 -3.19 -6.51
C ALA A 90 16.95 -4.11 -6.78
N ALA A 91 17.79 -4.39 -5.77
CA ALA A 91 18.92 -5.32 -5.90
C ALA A 91 18.46 -6.78 -6.10
N LEU A 92 17.40 -7.20 -5.40
CA LEU A 92 16.80 -8.53 -5.58
C LEU A 92 16.18 -8.68 -6.97
N MET A 93 15.41 -7.67 -7.41
CA MET A 93 14.84 -7.64 -8.77
C MET A 93 15.94 -7.61 -9.84
N ALA A 94 17.05 -6.90 -9.61
CA ALA A 94 18.17 -6.84 -10.54
C ALA A 94 18.88 -8.19 -10.67
N ALA A 95 19.02 -8.95 -9.58
CA ALA A 95 19.53 -10.31 -9.64
C ALA A 95 18.62 -11.22 -10.48
N GLN A 96 17.30 -11.13 -10.25
CA GLN A 96 16.32 -11.91 -11.02
C GLN A 96 16.35 -11.56 -12.51
N LEU A 97 16.47 -10.26 -12.84
CA LEU A 97 16.57 -9.77 -14.20
C LEU A 97 17.84 -10.28 -14.91
N ARG A 98 19.00 -10.27 -14.22
CA ARG A 98 20.26 -10.80 -14.77
C ARG A 98 20.14 -12.28 -15.09
N ASP A 99 19.58 -13.08 -14.19
CA ASP A 99 19.46 -14.53 -14.37
C ASP A 99 18.54 -14.86 -15.56
N VAL A 100 17.41 -14.16 -15.68
CA VAL A 100 16.46 -14.31 -16.80
C VAL A 100 17.13 -13.94 -18.13
N LEU A 101 17.81 -12.80 -18.19
CA LEU A 101 18.50 -12.36 -19.41
C LEU A 101 19.66 -13.29 -19.79
N ALA A 102 20.40 -13.82 -18.81
CA ALA A 102 21.47 -14.78 -19.06
C ALA A 102 20.91 -16.05 -19.70
N GLN A 103 19.82 -16.62 -19.15
CA GLN A 103 19.15 -17.80 -19.71
C GLN A 103 18.64 -17.57 -21.14
N ILE A 104 18.00 -16.42 -21.38
CA ILE A 104 17.53 -16.05 -22.71
C ILE A 104 18.71 -15.91 -23.67
N SER A 105 19.77 -15.21 -23.26
CA SER A 105 20.94 -14.98 -24.10
C SER A 105 21.66 -16.28 -24.47
N THR A 106 21.78 -17.23 -23.53
CA THR A 106 22.29 -18.57 -23.81
C THR A 106 21.44 -19.30 -24.85
N THR A 107 20.11 -19.25 -24.69
CA THR A 107 19.17 -19.93 -25.60
C THR A 107 19.14 -19.30 -27.00
N GLN A 108 19.29 -17.97 -27.09
CA GLN A 108 19.27 -17.23 -28.36
C GLN A 108 20.66 -17.07 -29.00
N GLY A 109 21.73 -17.51 -28.33
CA GLY A 109 23.11 -17.47 -28.84
C GLY A 109 23.79 -16.09 -28.75
N GLY A 110 23.30 -15.18 -27.91
CA GLY A 110 23.84 -13.83 -27.72
C GLY A 110 22.87 -12.87 -27.01
N PRO A 111 23.33 -11.67 -26.63
CA PRO A 111 22.48 -10.68 -25.95
C PRO A 111 21.35 -10.14 -26.85
N PRO A 112 20.22 -9.70 -26.27
CA PRO A 112 19.13 -9.10 -27.03
C PRO A 112 19.52 -7.72 -27.59
N ALA A 113 18.93 -7.36 -28.73
CA ALA A 113 19.11 -6.04 -29.32
C ALA A 113 18.26 -4.96 -28.61
N THR A 114 17.09 -5.34 -28.09
CA THR A 114 16.21 -4.46 -27.32
C THR A 114 15.64 -5.20 -26.11
N ILE A 115 15.52 -4.50 -24.99
CA ILE A 115 14.90 -5.00 -23.75
C ILE A 115 13.76 -4.05 -23.40
N THR A 116 12.56 -4.58 -23.21
CA THR A 116 11.40 -3.84 -22.71
C THR A 116 10.99 -4.42 -21.36
N LEU A 117 10.99 -3.61 -20.31
CA LEU A 117 10.53 -3.99 -18.98
C LEU A 117 9.13 -3.42 -18.74
N THR A 118 8.29 -4.16 -18.02
CA THR A 118 6.96 -3.71 -17.63
C THR A 118 6.91 -3.22 -16.18
N CYS A 119 6.03 -2.26 -15.92
CA CYS A 119 5.71 -1.81 -14.56
C CYS A 119 4.22 -1.44 -14.44
N PRO A 120 3.64 -1.48 -13.23
CA PRO A 120 2.25 -1.08 -13.01
C PRO A 120 2.00 0.37 -13.43
N ALA A 121 0.85 0.64 -14.07
CA ALA A 121 0.49 2.00 -14.50
C ALA A 121 0.29 2.96 -13.32
N ILE A 122 -0.22 2.45 -12.18
CA ILE A 122 -0.45 3.22 -10.95
C ILE A 122 0.84 3.70 -10.26
N TRP A 123 2.01 3.14 -10.60
CA TRP A 123 3.26 3.57 -9.98
C TRP A 123 3.53 5.04 -10.27
N GLY A 124 3.55 5.85 -9.21
CA GLY A 124 3.97 7.24 -9.26
C GLY A 124 5.48 7.40 -9.54
N PRO A 125 5.96 8.65 -9.71
CA PRO A 125 7.32 8.95 -10.13
C PRO A 125 8.40 8.27 -9.26
N TYR A 126 8.20 8.25 -7.95
CA TYR A 126 9.17 7.68 -7.01
C TYR A 126 9.37 6.17 -7.20
N ARG A 127 8.30 5.36 -7.30
CA ARG A 127 8.45 3.91 -7.54
C ARG A 127 9.04 3.64 -8.91
N ARG A 128 8.71 4.45 -9.92
CA ARG A 128 9.33 4.35 -11.26
C ARG A 128 10.82 4.67 -11.24
N GLU A 129 11.25 5.66 -10.46
CA GLU A 129 12.67 5.97 -10.25
C GLU A 129 13.40 4.82 -9.54
N GLN A 130 12.80 4.27 -8.48
CA GLN A 130 13.35 3.08 -7.81
C GLN A 130 13.37 1.85 -8.74
N PHE A 131 12.43 1.73 -9.67
CA PHE A 131 12.43 0.67 -10.67
C PHE A 131 13.51 0.86 -11.73
N ALA A 132 13.82 2.11 -12.12
CA ALA A 132 14.88 2.43 -13.07
C ALA A 132 16.28 2.01 -12.57
N GLU A 133 16.43 1.84 -11.25
CA GLU A 133 17.64 1.31 -10.63
C GLU A 133 17.85 -0.20 -10.92
N VAL A 134 16.77 -0.96 -11.14
CA VAL A 134 16.83 -2.42 -11.40
C VAL A 134 17.68 -2.75 -12.63
N PRO A 135 17.41 -2.21 -13.83
CA PRO A 135 18.26 -2.47 -14.99
C PRO A 135 19.68 -1.91 -14.82
N ARG A 136 19.86 -0.79 -14.10
CA ARG A 136 21.20 -0.24 -13.80
C ARG A 136 22.04 -1.22 -12.98
N LEU A 137 21.48 -1.75 -11.89
CA LEU A 137 22.11 -2.78 -11.05
C LEU A 137 22.28 -4.11 -11.79
N ALA A 138 21.45 -4.40 -12.79
CA ALA A 138 21.58 -5.56 -13.65
C ALA A 138 22.69 -5.41 -14.72
N GLY A 139 23.29 -4.23 -14.87
CA GLY A 139 24.27 -3.95 -15.91
C GLY A 139 23.67 -3.72 -17.30
N MET A 140 22.40 -3.28 -17.36
CA MET A 140 21.61 -3.12 -18.58
C MET A 140 21.20 -1.64 -18.77
N PRO A 141 22.12 -0.75 -19.21
CA PRO A 141 21.82 0.69 -19.32
C PRO A 141 20.82 1.03 -20.45
N HIS A 142 20.64 0.13 -21.42
CA HIS A 142 19.73 0.34 -22.55
C HIS A 142 18.50 -0.55 -22.39
N TYR A 143 17.38 0.06 -22.02
CA TYR A 143 16.08 -0.59 -21.88
C TYR A 143 14.97 0.39 -22.24
N GLN A 144 13.80 -0.16 -22.52
CA GLN A 144 12.55 0.57 -22.71
C GLN A 144 11.61 0.20 -21.57
N LEU A 145 10.75 1.14 -21.16
CA LEU A 145 9.67 0.90 -20.22
C LEU A 145 8.34 0.96 -20.96
N THR A 146 7.44 0.07 -20.60
CA THR A 146 6.02 0.14 -20.93
C THR A 146 5.21 -0.20 -19.69
N THR A 147 3.98 0.24 -19.60
CA THR A 147 3.13 -0.18 -18.49
C THR A 147 2.59 -1.59 -18.74
N GLU A 148 2.33 -2.33 -17.65
CA GLU A 148 1.68 -3.64 -17.69
C GLU A 148 0.35 -3.62 -18.46
N PRO A 149 -0.58 -2.67 -18.25
CA PRO A 149 -1.83 -2.63 -19.01
C PRO A 149 -1.64 -2.33 -20.50
N GLU A 150 -0.71 -1.44 -20.88
CA GLU A 150 -0.41 -1.17 -22.30
C GLU A 150 0.16 -2.42 -23.00
N ALA A 151 1.03 -3.16 -22.31
CA ALA A 151 1.56 -4.42 -22.78
C ALA A 151 0.45 -5.47 -22.93
N ALA A 152 -0.39 -5.64 -21.91
CA ALA A 152 -1.52 -6.56 -21.95
C ALA A 152 -2.45 -6.24 -23.13
N ALA A 153 -2.87 -4.99 -23.30
CA ALA A 153 -3.72 -4.57 -24.40
C ALA A 153 -3.04 -4.75 -25.76
N THR A 154 -1.75 -4.45 -25.88
CA THR A 154 -0.96 -4.70 -27.10
C THR A 154 -1.05 -6.16 -27.54
N HIS A 155 -0.93 -7.09 -26.61
CA HIS A 155 -1.05 -8.51 -26.90
C HIS A 155 -2.45 -8.87 -27.42
N TYR A 156 -3.51 -8.39 -26.76
CA TYR A 156 -4.89 -8.61 -27.20
C TYR A 156 -5.22 -8.00 -28.56
N THR A 157 -4.66 -6.83 -28.88
CA THR A 157 -4.81 -6.22 -30.20
C THR A 157 -4.21 -7.09 -31.29
N ASN A 158 -3.08 -7.75 -31.04
CA ASN A 158 -2.47 -8.63 -32.04
C ASN A 158 -3.21 -9.95 -32.24
N GLU A 159 -3.75 -10.55 -31.18
CA GLU A 159 -4.45 -11.83 -31.28
C GLU A 159 -5.85 -11.68 -31.90
N ARG A 160 -6.59 -10.62 -31.55
CA ARG A 160 -8.02 -10.50 -31.87
C ARG A 160 -8.42 -9.17 -32.51
N ARG A 161 -7.45 -8.34 -32.94
CA ARG A 161 -7.61 -7.02 -33.59
C ARG A 161 -8.64 -6.13 -32.89
N LEU A 162 -8.19 -5.42 -31.85
CA LEU A 162 -8.93 -4.27 -31.33
C LEU A 162 -8.86 -3.13 -32.37
N GLY A 163 -10.01 -2.54 -32.71
CA GLY A 163 -10.12 -1.45 -33.67
C GLY A 163 -9.56 -0.12 -33.15
N ASN A 164 -9.12 0.76 -34.05
CA ASN A 164 -8.71 2.12 -33.70
C ASN A 164 -9.87 2.87 -33.03
N GLY A 165 -9.60 3.51 -31.89
CA GLY A 165 -10.60 4.23 -31.09
C GLY A 165 -11.40 3.35 -30.14
N GLU A 166 -11.28 2.01 -30.18
CA GLU A 166 -11.93 1.15 -29.19
C GLU A 166 -11.40 1.45 -27.78
N ILE A 167 -12.32 1.49 -26.82
CA ILE A 167 -12.02 1.70 -25.41
C ILE A 167 -12.12 0.37 -24.69
N VAL A 168 -11.07 -0.03 -24.00
CA VAL A 168 -10.99 -1.29 -23.24
C VAL A 168 -10.60 -1.01 -21.80
N ALA A 169 -11.12 -1.81 -20.87
CA ALA A 169 -10.64 -1.83 -19.50
C ALA A 169 -9.66 -3.00 -19.33
N VAL A 170 -8.45 -2.73 -18.85
CA VAL A 170 -7.55 -3.80 -18.40
C VAL A 170 -7.87 -4.11 -16.94
N TYR A 171 -8.07 -5.38 -16.64
CA TYR A 171 -8.25 -5.93 -15.30
C TYR A 171 -7.06 -6.85 -15.02
N ASP A 172 -6.06 -6.37 -14.31
CA ASP A 172 -4.86 -7.13 -13.98
C ASP A 172 -4.92 -7.59 -12.51
N LEU A 173 -5.21 -8.89 -12.30
CA LEU A 173 -5.19 -9.49 -10.97
C LEU A 173 -3.98 -10.41 -10.86
N GLY A 174 -2.91 -9.82 -10.35
CA GLY A 174 -1.62 -10.46 -10.18
C GLY A 174 -1.56 -11.36 -8.94
N GLY A 175 -0.33 -11.73 -8.58
CA GLY A 175 -0.08 -12.42 -7.32
C GLY A 175 -0.05 -11.49 -6.12
N GLY A 176 0.19 -10.19 -6.34
CA GLY A 176 0.44 -9.24 -5.26
C GLY A 176 -0.39 -7.96 -5.27
N THR A 177 -0.96 -7.60 -6.42
CA THR A 177 -1.73 -6.37 -6.60
C THR A 177 -2.84 -6.64 -7.58
N PHE A 178 -3.89 -5.83 -7.44
CA PHE A 178 -4.91 -5.66 -8.45
C PHE A 178 -4.68 -4.29 -9.08
N ASP A 179 -4.66 -4.22 -10.40
CA ASP A 179 -4.50 -2.98 -11.14
C ASP A 179 -5.55 -2.92 -12.25
N THR A 180 -6.13 -1.74 -12.47
CA THR A 180 -7.07 -1.52 -13.56
C THR A 180 -6.83 -0.19 -14.26
N THR A 181 -7.03 -0.18 -15.57
CA THR A 181 -6.73 0.99 -16.41
C THR A 181 -7.66 1.00 -17.62
N ILE A 182 -8.23 2.16 -17.94
CA ILE A 182 -8.97 2.35 -19.19
C ILE A 182 -7.99 2.77 -20.27
N LEU A 183 -8.02 2.08 -21.40
CA LEU A 183 -7.17 2.35 -22.55
C LEU A 183 -8.02 2.63 -23.78
N ARG A 184 -7.63 3.64 -24.56
CA ARG A 184 -8.09 3.82 -25.94
C ARG A 184 -7.04 3.29 -26.91
N VAL A 185 -7.46 2.45 -27.83
CA VAL A 185 -6.59 1.92 -28.89
C VAL A 185 -6.29 3.03 -29.90
N GLN A 186 -5.01 3.25 -30.16
CA GLN A 186 -4.51 4.22 -31.13
C GLN A 186 -3.77 3.47 -32.27
N PRO A 187 -3.56 4.07 -33.46
CA PRO A 187 -2.94 3.37 -34.59
C PRO A 187 -1.54 2.81 -34.30
N HIS A 188 -0.82 3.42 -33.35
CA HIS A 188 0.56 3.06 -33.01
C HIS A 188 0.79 2.75 -31.53
N GLY A 189 -0.27 2.65 -30.71
CA GLY A 189 -0.11 2.48 -29.27
C GLY A 189 -1.43 2.43 -28.51
N MET A 190 -1.34 2.72 -27.23
CA MET A 190 -2.47 2.82 -26.32
C MET A 190 -2.43 4.20 -25.66
N GLU A 191 -3.59 4.79 -25.44
CA GLU A 191 -3.76 6.02 -24.67
C GLU A 191 -4.44 5.66 -23.36
N ILE A 192 -3.81 5.96 -22.22
CA ILE A 192 -4.45 5.81 -20.91
C ILE A 192 -5.50 6.90 -20.77
N LEU A 193 -6.74 6.50 -20.47
CA LEU A 193 -7.83 7.40 -20.14
C LEU A 193 -8.04 7.43 -18.62
N GLY A 194 -8.20 8.64 -18.08
CA GLY A 194 -8.43 8.83 -16.65
C GLY A 194 -7.23 8.45 -15.79
N THR A 195 -7.52 8.12 -14.54
CA THR A 195 -6.52 7.74 -13.54
C THR A 195 -6.57 6.23 -13.34
N PRO A 196 -5.47 5.50 -13.61
CA PRO A 196 -5.36 4.08 -13.23
C PRO A 196 -5.63 3.88 -11.74
N GLU A 197 -6.34 2.81 -11.40
CA GLU A 197 -6.51 2.39 -10.01
C GLU A 197 -5.76 1.09 -9.74
N GLY A 198 -5.48 0.85 -8.46
CA GLY A 198 -4.89 -0.37 -7.99
C GLY A 198 -5.10 -0.52 -6.49
N ILE A 199 -5.15 -1.78 -6.06
CA ILE A 199 -5.32 -2.17 -4.67
C ILE A 199 -4.10 -3.00 -4.29
N GLU A 200 -3.35 -2.50 -3.30
CA GLU A 200 -2.28 -3.27 -2.68
C GLU A 200 -2.86 -4.38 -1.82
N HIS A 201 -2.09 -5.46 -1.59
CA HIS A 201 -2.59 -6.62 -0.81
C HIS A 201 -3.89 -7.21 -1.38
N MET A 202 -4.00 -7.20 -2.71
CA MET A 202 -5.13 -7.75 -3.45
C MET A 202 -4.61 -8.63 -4.58
N GLY A 203 -4.58 -9.94 -4.39
CA GLY A 203 -4.07 -10.84 -5.42
C GLY A 203 -3.96 -12.28 -4.95
N GLY A 204 -3.20 -13.06 -5.71
CA GLY A 204 -3.08 -14.50 -5.47
C GLY A 204 -2.52 -14.87 -4.10
N ILE A 205 -1.61 -14.07 -3.53
CA ILE A 205 -1.05 -14.31 -2.19
C ILE A 205 -2.14 -14.11 -1.13
N ASP A 206 -2.94 -13.06 -1.25
CA ASP A 206 -3.98 -12.75 -0.26
C ASP A 206 -5.13 -13.78 -0.33
N PHE A 207 -5.35 -14.39 -1.50
CA PHE A 207 -6.25 -15.55 -1.65
C PHE A 207 -5.66 -16.84 -1.09
N ASP A 208 -4.33 -17.01 -1.13
CA ASP A 208 -3.66 -18.12 -0.46
C ASP A 208 -3.77 -17.96 1.06
N ASP A 209 -3.67 -16.74 1.58
CA ASP A 209 -3.83 -16.46 3.01
C ASP A 209 -5.28 -16.74 3.48
N ALA A 210 -6.29 -16.34 2.70
CA ALA A 210 -7.68 -16.67 3.00
C ALA A 210 -7.93 -18.20 3.04
N LEU A 211 -7.33 -18.93 2.10
CA LEU A 211 -7.35 -20.39 2.09
C LEU A 211 -6.65 -21.00 3.30
N LEU A 212 -5.50 -20.45 3.69
CA LEU A 212 -4.74 -20.89 4.86
C LEU A 212 -5.58 -20.75 6.12
N THR A 213 -6.20 -19.59 6.34
CA THR A 213 -7.10 -19.36 7.47
C THR A 213 -8.23 -20.38 7.50
N HIS A 214 -8.88 -20.64 6.36
CA HIS A 214 -9.96 -21.63 6.31
C HIS A 214 -9.50 -23.07 6.59
N LEU A 215 -8.31 -23.45 6.13
CA LEU A 215 -7.75 -24.77 6.46
C LEU A 215 -7.37 -24.88 7.93
N ASP A 216 -6.81 -23.83 8.50
CA ASP A 216 -6.44 -23.78 9.91
C ASP A 216 -7.69 -23.88 10.82
N ASP A 217 -8.78 -23.19 10.46
CA ASP A 217 -10.07 -23.31 11.14
C ASP A 217 -10.60 -24.76 11.09
N LYS A 218 -10.44 -25.47 9.95
CA LYS A 218 -10.84 -26.89 9.81
C LYS A 218 -9.95 -27.85 10.59
N LEU A 219 -8.75 -27.42 10.99
CA LEU A 219 -7.76 -28.19 11.73
C LEU A 219 -7.64 -27.70 13.19
N ASP A 220 -8.66 -26.99 13.70
CA ASP A 220 -8.71 -26.48 15.06
C ASP A 220 -7.47 -25.65 15.47
N GLY A 221 -6.92 -24.87 14.52
CA GLY A 221 -5.77 -24.00 14.75
C GLY A 221 -4.39 -24.68 14.69
N ALA A 222 -4.31 -25.93 14.20
CA ALA A 222 -3.08 -26.71 14.18
C ALA A 222 -1.95 -26.07 13.35
N ILE A 223 -2.28 -25.29 12.31
CA ILE A 223 -1.28 -24.60 11.47
C ILE A 223 -0.79 -23.34 12.18
N SER A 224 -1.69 -22.53 12.77
CA SER A 224 -1.29 -21.33 13.53
C SER A 224 -0.50 -21.66 14.80
N ALA A 225 -0.64 -22.88 15.32
CA ALA A 225 0.15 -23.37 16.45
C ALA A 225 1.63 -23.69 16.10
N LEU A 226 1.99 -23.70 14.81
CA LEU A 226 3.36 -23.98 14.37
C LEU A 226 4.29 -22.79 14.66
N ASP A 227 5.29 -23.03 15.50
CA ASP A 227 6.36 -22.07 15.80
C ASP A 227 7.31 -21.85 14.59
N PRO A 228 7.36 -20.66 13.96
CA PRO A 228 8.23 -20.40 12.82
C PRO A 228 9.73 -20.41 13.16
N GLU A 229 10.10 -20.32 14.45
CA GLU A 229 11.50 -20.41 14.89
C GLU A 229 11.96 -21.87 15.07
N ASP A 230 11.03 -22.82 15.15
CA ASP A 230 11.36 -24.24 15.12
C ASP A 230 11.59 -24.72 13.67
N PRO A 231 12.74 -25.33 13.33
CA PRO A 231 13.04 -25.74 11.95
C PRO A 231 12.05 -26.74 11.34
N ILE A 232 11.47 -27.64 12.15
CA ILE A 232 10.51 -28.64 11.67
C ILE A 232 9.19 -27.96 11.34
N HIS A 233 8.71 -27.10 12.25
CA HIS A 233 7.51 -26.31 12.07
C HIS A 233 7.64 -25.32 10.90
N ALA A 234 8.77 -24.62 10.77
CA ALA A 234 9.05 -23.73 9.64
C ALA A 234 9.03 -24.47 8.30
N SER A 235 9.59 -25.69 8.25
CA SER A 235 9.56 -26.54 7.06
C SER A 235 8.13 -26.98 6.72
N ALA A 236 7.33 -27.38 7.72
CA ALA A 236 5.92 -27.73 7.56
C ALA A 236 5.10 -26.54 7.02
N LEU A 237 5.26 -25.34 7.62
CA LEU A 237 4.63 -24.11 7.14
C LEU A 237 4.97 -23.81 5.68
N ALA A 238 6.25 -23.91 5.30
CA ALA A 238 6.69 -23.69 3.92
C ALA A 238 6.06 -24.70 2.93
N ALA A 239 5.93 -25.97 3.34
CA ALA A 239 5.26 -27.01 2.57
C ALA A 239 3.75 -26.73 2.43
N ILE A 240 3.09 -26.33 3.52
CA ILE A 240 1.67 -25.96 3.56
C ILE A 240 1.39 -24.76 2.63
N HIS A 241 2.16 -23.68 2.71
CA HIS A 241 2.00 -22.54 1.79
C HIS A 241 2.14 -22.96 0.32
N THR A 242 3.09 -23.84 0.01
CA THR A 242 3.27 -24.36 -1.36
C THR A 242 2.08 -25.21 -1.80
N LEU A 243 1.54 -26.03 -0.90
CA LEU A 243 0.34 -26.84 -1.14
C LEU A 243 -0.89 -25.96 -1.40
N ILE A 244 -1.07 -24.90 -0.62
CA ILE A 244 -2.19 -23.96 -0.74
C ILE A 244 -2.17 -23.22 -2.07
N THR A 245 -1.01 -22.66 -2.47
CA THR A 245 -0.90 -21.99 -3.78
C THR A 245 -1.27 -22.96 -4.91
N ARG A 246 -0.84 -24.23 -4.83
CA ARG A 246 -1.20 -25.26 -5.81
C ARG A 246 -2.68 -25.62 -5.75
N ALA A 247 -3.27 -25.71 -4.57
CA ALA A 247 -4.70 -25.99 -4.38
C ALA A 247 -5.56 -24.90 -5.03
N LYS A 248 -5.26 -23.61 -4.76
CA LYS A 248 -5.92 -22.47 -5.40
C LYS A 248 -5.85 -22.55 -6.93
N GLU A 249 -4.65 -22.81 -7.47
CA GLU A 249 -4.45 -22.91 -8.92
C GLU A 249 -5.23 -24.09 -9.52
N ARG A 250 -5.23 -25.26 -8.86
CA ARG A 250 -5.98 -26.45 -9.30
C ARG A 250 -7.49 -26.25 -9.23
N LEU A 251 -8.01 -25.58 -8.20
CA LEU A 251 -9.45 -25.26 -8.09
C LEU A 251 -9.95 -24.32 -9.19
N SER A 252 -9.05 -23.67 -9.95
CA SER A 252 -9.43 -22.92 -11.15
C SER A 252 -9.86 -23.83 -12.31
N THR A 253 -9.50 -25.11 -12.28
CA THR A 253 -9.84 -26.12 -13.31
C THR A 253 -10.64 -27.30 -12.75
N GLU A 254 -10.35 -27.71 -11.52
CA GLU A 254 -11.00 -28.82 -10.82
C GLU A 254 -12.13 -28.29 -9.92
N PRO A 255 -13.27 -28.99 -9.80
CA PRO A 255 -14.39 -28.53 -8.96
C PRO A 255 -14.09 -28.63 -7.46
N ASP A 256 -13.22 -29.56 -7.06
CA ASP A 256 -12.87 -29.85 -5.68
C ASP A 256 -11.57 -30.63 -5.58
N LEU A 257 -11.02 -30.70 -4.36
CA LEU A 257 -9.74 -31.32 -4.02
C LEU A 257 -9.81 -31.95 -2.62
N THR A 258 -9.07 -33.04 -2.45
CA THR A 258 -8.67 -33.54 -1.14
C THR A 258 -7.19 -33.21 -0.93
N LEU A 259 -6.88 -32.46 0.13
CA LEU A 259 -5.53 -32.04 0.49
C LEU A 259 -5.00 -32.90 1.64
N ILE A 260 -3.74 -33.33 1.54
CA ILE A 260 -3.02 -33.97 2.65
C ILE A 260 -2.10 -32.91 3.25
N ILE A 261 -2.46 -32.41 4.43
CA ILE A 261 -1.78 -31.33 5.13
C ILE A 261 -0.66 -31.93 6.00
N PRO A 262 0.62 -31.62 5.72
CA PRO A 262 1.73 -32.18 6.48
C PRO A 262 1.93 -31.40 7.78
N LEU A 263 1.46 -31.94 8.91
CA LEU A 263 1.73 -31.40 10.24
C LEU A 263 2.83 -32.22 10.95
N PRO A 264 3.58 -31.63 11.90
CA PRO A 264 4.56 -32.37 12.71
C PRO A 264 3.94 -33.53 13.51
N THR A 265 2.66 -33.44 13.85
CA THR A 265 1.88 -34.45 14.58
C THR A 265 1.39 -35.59 13.71
N GLY A 266 1.45 -35.46 12.39
CA GLY A 266 0.88 -36.39 11.43
C GLY A 266 0.28 -35.66 10.22
N ASN A 267 -0.15 -36.41 9.22
CA ASN A 267 -0.85 -35.80 8.08
C ASN A 267 -2.36 -35.78 8.36
N ASP A 268 -3.00 -34.64 8.11
CA ASP A 268 -4.46 -34.51 8.13
C ASP A 268 -5.02 -34.38 6.72
N GLU A 269 -6.22 -34.91 6.50
CA GLU A 269 -6.90 -34.88 5.22
C GLU A 269 -8.02 -33.82 5.26
N VAL A 270 -7.97 -32.84 4.35
CA VAL A 270 -8.97 -31.76 4.27
C VAL A 270 -9.58 -31.70 2.87
N TYR A 271 -10.90 -31.83 2.81
CA TYR A 271 -11.67 -31.59 1.60
C TYR A 271 -11.90 -30.09 1.38
N LEU A 272 -11.69 -29.64 0.14
CA LEU A 272 -11.82 -28.26 -0.27
C LEU A 272 -12.46 -28.17 -1.66
N SER A 273 -13.57 -27.43 -1.78
CA SER A 273 -14.26 -27.21 -3.04
C SER A 273 -13.92 -25.85 -3.66
N ARG A 274 -14.19 -25.70 -4.97
CA ARG A 274 -14.14 -24.39 -5.64
C ARG A 274 -15.13 -23.41 -5.02
N GLN A 275 -16.26 -23.91 -4.51
CA GLN A 275 -17.27 -23.05 -3.89
C GLN A 275 -16.78 -22.46 -2.56
N ASP A 276 -15.96 -23.20 -1.81
CA ASP A 276 -15.29 -22.68 -0.61
C ASP A 276 -14.36 -21.52 -1.01
N LEU A 277 -13.49 -21.74 -2.01
CA LEU A 277 -12.61 -20.69 -2.54
C LEU A 277 -13.41 -19.46 -2.99
N ASN A 278 -14.48 -19.68 -3.75
CA ASN A 278 -15.35 -18.60 -4.23
C ASN A 278 -15.92 -17.77 -3.08
N THR A 279 -16.36 -18.43 -2.01
CA THR A 279 -16.92 -17.78 -0.83
C THR A 279 -15.86 -16.92 -0.12
N MET A 280 -14.64 -17.45 0.04
CA MET A 280 -13.54 -16.74 0.68
C MET A 280 -13.11 -15.48 -0.09
N ILE A 281 -13.04 -15.55 -1.42
CA ILE A 281 -12.52 -14.43 -2.22
C ILE A 281 -13.60 -13.44 -2.68
N HIS A 282 -14.89 -13.74 -2.47
CA HIS A 282 -15.98 -12.88 -2.94
C HIS A 282 -15.86 -11.43 -2.44
N PRO A 283 -15.57 -11.13 -1.17
CA PRO A 283 -15.42 -9.75 -0.70
C PRO A 283 -14.29 -9.01 -1.42
N SER A 284 -13.16 -9.70 -1.66
CA SER A 284 -12.04 -9.16 -2.42
C SER A 284 -12.44 -8.82 -3.85
N LEU A 285 -13.26 -9.66 -4.51
CA LEU A 285 -13.73 -9.38 -5.87
C LEU A 285 -14.69 -8.19 -5.95
N GLN A 286 -15.47 -7.92 -4.90
CA GLN A 286 -16.31 -6.71 -4.87
C GLN A 286 -15.45 -5.44 -4.87
N LEU A 287 -14.34 -5.45 -4.11
CA LEU A 287 -13.41 -4.33 -4.09
C LEU A 287 -12.76 -4.10 -5.46
N THR A 288 -12.44 -5.17 -6.20
CA THR A 288 -11.87 -5.03 -7.55
C THR A 288 -12.91 -4.56 -8.57
N THR A 289 -14.17 -4.98 -8.48
CA THR A 289 -15.24 -4.44 -9.34
C THR A 289 -15.50 -2.97 -9.08
N ASP A 290 -15.51 -2.55 -7.81
CA ASP A 290 -15.68 -1.14 -7.45
C ASP A 290 -14.54 -0.28 -8.00
N ALA A 291 -13.31 -0.79 -7.95
CA ALA A 291 -12.16 -0.14 -8.55
C ALA A 291 -12.30 0.02 -10.08
N VAL A 292 -12.80 -0.99 -10.79
CA VAL A 292 -13.08 -0.86 -12.23
C VAL A 292 -14.12 0.23 -12.50
N HIS A 293 -15.21 0.29 -11.72
CA HIS A 293 -16.22 1.35 -11.84
C HIS A 293 -15.61 2.74 -11.63
N ARG A 294 -14.75 2.91 -10.62
CA ARG A 294 -14.07 4.18 -10.37
C ARG A 294 -13.07 4.54 -11.47
N THR A 295 -12.35 3.56 -12.04
CA THR A 295 -11.45 3.80 -13.19
C THR A 295 -12.20 4.19 -14.46
N ILE A 296 -13.38 3.59 -14.71
CA ILE A 296 -14.28 4.01 -15.80
C ILE A 296 -14.74 5.47 -15.56
N THR A 297 -15.12 5.77 -14.32
CA THR A 297 -15.57 7.12 -13.94
C THR A 297 -14.46 8.16 -14.08
N SER A 298 -13.24 7.86 -13.67
CA SER A 298 -12.08 8.77 -13.77
C SER A 298 -11.70 9.04 -15.22
N ALA A 299 -11.99 8.12 -16.14
CA ALA A 299 -11.83 8.31 -17.58
C ALA A 299 -12.91 9.21 -18.21
N GLY A 300 -13.94 9.62 -17.45
CA GLY A 300 -15.01 10.50 -17.93
C GLY A 300 -15.93 9.83 -18.96
N ILE A 301 -16.03 8.49 -18.92
CA ILE A 301 -16.85 7.69 -19.84
C ILE A 301 -17.90 6.89 -19.05
N HIS A 302 -18.91 6.39 -19.76
CA HIS A 302 -19.86 5.45 -19.18
C HIS A 302 -19.35 4.02 -19.30
N ALA A 303 -19.78 3.13 -18.40
CA ALA A 303 -19.46 1.69 -18.49
C ALA A 303 -19.88 1.09 -19.83
N ASN A 304 -20.92 1.65 -20.47
CA ASN A 304 -21.37 1.22 -21.79
C ASN A 304 -20.41 1.54 -22.94
N ASP A 305 -19.52 2.52 -22.77
CA ASP A 305 -18.52 2.91 -23.77
C ASP A 305 -17.34 1.94 -23.79
N VAL A 306 -17.15 1.17 -22.72
CA VAL A 306 -16.15 0.10 -22.66
C VAL A 306 -16.57 -1.04 -23.60
N SER A 307 -15.72 -1.32 -24.57
CA SER A 307 -15.94 -2.33 -25.61
C SER A 307 -15.68 -3.75 -25.11
N ALA A 308 -14.69 -3.92 -24.24
CA ALA A 308 -14.35 -5.19 -23.61
C ALA A 308 -13.51 -4.98 -22.33
N ILE A 309 -13.54 -5.97 -21.44
CA ILE A 309 -12.62 -6.07 -20.31
C ILE A 309 -11.55 -7.10 -20.64
N LEU A 310 -10.29 -6.73 -20.56
CA LEU A 310 -9.13 -7.55 -20.87
C LEU A 310 -8.53 -8.09 -19.57
N LEU A 311 -8.56 -9.41 -19.38
CA LEU A 311 -7.98 -10.03 -18.19
C LEU A 311 -6.47 -10.17 -18.32
N ALA A 312 -5.73 -9.69 -17.33
CA ALA A 312 -4.30 -9.90 -17.15
C ALA A 312 -4.03 -10.45 -15.74
N GLY A 313 -2.83 -10.97 -15.52
CA GLY A 313 -2.44 -11.52 -14.23
C GLY A 313 -2.93 -12.95 -13.99
N GLY A 314 -2.15 -13.69 -13.20
CA GLY A 314 -2.37 -15.13 -13.02
C GLY A 314 -3.65 -15.49 -12.27
N SER A 315 -4.06 -14.64 -11.32
CA SER A 315 -5.23 -14.90 -10.48
C SER A 315 -6.53 -14.65 -11.24
N SER A 316 -6.51 -13.88 -12.34
CA SER A 316 -7.65 -13.72 -13.25
C SER A 316 -8.10 -15.02 -13.94
N ARG A 317 -7.37 -16.13 -13.76
CA ARG A 317 -7.80 -17.46 -14.22
C ARG A 317 -8.88 -18.08 -13.35
N ILE A 318 -9.08 -17.61 -12.12
CA ILE A 318 -10.12 -18.16 -11.24
C ILE A 318 -11.49 -17.86 -11.89
N PRO A 319 -12.33 -18.88 -12.16
CA PRO A 319 -13.57 -18.70 -12.94
C PRO A 319 -14.54 -17.66 -12.38
N LEU A 320 -14.56 -17.48 -11.06
CA LEU A 320 -15.42 -16.49 -10.40
C LEU A 320 -15.13 -15.06 -10.86
N ILE A 321 -13.89 -14.70 -11.19
CA ILE A 321 -13.55 -13.36 -11.71
C ILE A 321 -14.29 -13.09 -13.00
N HIS A 322 -14.20 -14.00 -13.97
CA HIS A 322 -14.89 -13.84 -15.24
C HIS A 322 -16.41 -13.76 -15.06
N GLN A 323 -16.98 -14.62 -14.21
CA GLN A 323 -18.42 -14.64 -13.94
C GLN A 323 -18.89 -13.32 -13.31
N THR A 324 -18.15 -12.82 -12.33
CA THR A 324 -18.46 -11.57 -11.62
C THR A 324 -18.38 -10.39 -12.57
N LEU A 325 -17.29 -10.26 -13.35
CA LEU A 325 -17.13 -9.16 -14.30
C LEU A 325 -18.17 -9.20 -15.43
N ALA A 326 -18.47 -10.38 -15.96
CA ALA A 326 -19.50 -10.54 -17.00
C ALA A 326 -20.89 -10.14 -16.50
N LYS A 327 -21.22 -10.51 -15.26
CA LYS A 327 -22.49 -10.15 -14.61
C LYS A 327 -22.56 -8.65 -14.32
N GLU A 328 -21.49 -8.08 -13.77
CA GLU A 328 -21.44 -6.70 -13.29
C GLU A 328 -21.45 -5.68 -14.44
N PHE A 329 -20.60 -5.88 -15.44
CA PHE A 329 -20.42 -4.89 -16.51
C PHE A 329 -21.24 -5.19 -17.77
N ASN A 330 -21.76 -6.41 -17.90
CA ASN A 330 -22.45 -6.87 -19.11
C ASN A 330 -21.63 -6.60 -20.39
N LYS A 331 -20.30 -6.81 -20.31
CA LYS A 331 -19.34 -6.61 -21.39
C LYS A 331 -18.64 -7.92 -21.77
N PRO A 332 -18.16 -8.03 -23.02
CA PRO A 332 -17.26 -9.12 -23.40
C PRO A 332 -16.02 -9.13 -22.49
N ILE A 333 -15.82 -10.25 -21.79
CA ILE A 333 -14.60 -10.49 -21.02
C ILE A 333 -13.64 -11.28 -21.90
N ARG A 334 -12.49 -10.68 -22.21
CA ARG A 334 -11.45 -11.30 -23.04
C ARG A 334 -10.35 -11.82 -22.11
N ALA A 335 -10.21 -13.13 -22.08
CA ALA A 335 -9.12 -13.82 -21.42
C ALA A 335 -8.22 -14.48 -22.46
N ALA A 336 -6.91 -14.23 -22.38
CA ALA A 336 -5.91 -14.97 -23.12
C ALA A 336 -5.86 -16.41 -22.60
N LEU A 337 -5.37 -17.34 -23.42
CA LEU A 337 -5.16 -18.74 -23.01
C LEU A 337 -4.29 -18.85 -21.74
N HIS A 338 -3.32 -17.94 -21.62
CA HIS A 338 -2.43 -17.83 -20.48
C HIS A 338 -2.29 -16.37 -20.02
N PRO A 339 -3.16 -15.88 -19.12
CA PRO A 339 -3.10 -14.50 -18.61
C PRO A 339 -1.77 -14.12 -17.96
N LYS A 340 -1.04 -15.10 -17.40
CA LYS A 340 0.34 -14.93 -16.86
C LYS A 340 1.37 -14.55 -17.94
N HIS A 341 1.08 -14.75 -19.24
CA HIS A 341 2.01 -14.50 -20.34
C HIS A 341 1.72 -13.20 -21.08
N THR A 342 0.50 -12.68 -20.95
CA THR A 342 -0.05 -11.59 -21.74
C THR A 342 0.82 -10.33 -21.68
N VAL A 343 1.30 -9.98 -20.49
CA VAL A 343 2.14 -8.80 -20.27
C VAL A 343 3.50 -8.95 -20.97
N ALA A 344 4.22 -10.05 -20.75
CA ALA A 344 5.53 -10.27 -21.38
C ALA A 344 5.44 -10.36 -22.92
N LEU A 345 4.44 -11.06 -23.46
CA LEU A 345 4.18 -11.12 -24.91
C LEU A 345 3.88 -9.73 -25.50
N GLY A 346 3.10 -8.93 -24.78
CA GLY A 346 2.83 -7.54 -25.10
C GLY A 346 4.09 -6.68 -25.17
N ALA A 347 4.91 -6.73 -24.12
CA ALA A 347 6.16 -6.00 -24.01
C ALA A 347 7.14 -6.38 -25.13
N ALA A 348 7.25 -7.67 -25.47
CA ALA A 348 8.11 -8.13 -26.54
C ALA A 348 7.63 -7.65 -27.92
N THR A 349 6.32 -7.48 -28.11
CA THR A 349 5.76 -6.85 -29.32
C THR A 349 6.13 -5.37 -29.41
N THR A 350 6.13 -4.65 -28.30
CA THR A 350 6.56 -3.24 -28.30
C THR A 350 8.05 -3.11 -28.65
N ALA A 351 8.87 -4.06 -28.20
CA ALA A 351 10.31 -4.11 -28.48
C ALA A 351 10.66 -4.17 -29.98
N THR A 352 9.78 -4.73 -30.83
CA THR A 352 9.98 -4.76 -32.30
C THR A 352 9.53 -3.48 -32.99
N ARG A 353 8.45 -2.83 -32.52
CA ARG A 353 7.95 -1.57 -33.13
C ARG A 353 8.96 -0.43 -33.03
N ASN A 354 9.71 -0.35 -31.93
CA ASN A 354 10.70 0.69 -31.69
C ASN A 354 12.08 0.42 -32.34
N THR A 355 12.23 -0.64 -33.13
CA THR A 355 13.44 -0.86 -33.96
C THR A 355 13.43 -0.07 -35.29
N GLN A 356 12.38 0.72 -35.56
CA GLN A 356 12.48 1.77 -36.57
C GLN A 356 13.31 2.94 -36.00
N PRO A 357 14.39 3.38 -36.68
CA PRO A 357 15.37 4.28 -36.10
C PRO A 357 14.83 5.71 -36.01
N THR A 358 14.36 6.12 -34.83
CA THR A 358 14.22 7.54 -34.49
C THR A 358 15.34 7.92 -33.52
N TYR A 359 16.54 8.09 -34.05
CA TYR A 359 17.61 8.77 -33.31
C TYR A 359 17.28 10.26 -33.25
N LYS A 360 16.73 10.73 -32.12
CA LYS A 360 16.87 12.13 -31.74
C LYS A 360 18.24 12.29 -31.07
N ASN A 361 19.15 12.95 -31.79
CA ASN A 361 20.47 13.33 -31.30
C ASN A 361 20.35 14.12 -30.00
N HIS A 362 20.69 13.51 -28.87
CA HIS A 362 21.22 14.26 -27.74
C HIS A 362 22.73 14.33 -27.90
N GLN A 363 23.24 15.54 -28.11
CA GLN A 363 24.68 15.81 -28.09
C GLN A 363 25.27 15.35 -26.75
N PRO A 364 26.46 14.74 -26.74
CA PRO A 364 27.13 14.36 -25.50
C PRO A 364 27.48 15.61 -24.70
N VAL A 365 26.94 15.71 -23.49
CA VAL A 365 27.36 16.71 -22.50
C VAL A 365 28.78 16.34 -22.05
N THR A 366 29.73 17.22 -22.32
CA THR A 366 31.14 17.10 -21.89
C THR A 366 31.19 16.99 -20.35
N PRO A 367 31.94 16.03 -19.78
CA PRO A 367 32.10 15.93 -18.33
C PRO A 367 32.85 17.17 -17.79
N PRO A 368 32.49 17.70 -16.60
CA PRO A 368 33.23 18.80 -15.99
C PRO A 368 34.66 18.36 -15.65
N GLN A 369 35.62 19.22 -15.97
CA GLN A 369 37.03 19.04 -15.62
C GLN A 369 37.21 18.93 -14.11
N THR A 370 37.95 17.91 -13.68
CA THR A 370 38.38 17.66 -12.31
C THR A 370 39.30 18.78 -11.83
N LEU A 371 38.84 19.60 -10.87
CA LEU A 371 39.71 20.45 -10.07
C LEU A 371 40.47 19.58 -9.08
N THR A 372 41.77 19.42 -9.30
CA THR A 372 42.73 18.80 -8.39
C THR A 372 43.01 19.73 -7.21
N THR A 373 42.46 19.43 -6.04
CA THR A 373 43.04 19.83 -4.75
C THR A 373 42.70 18.77 -3.70
N PRO A 374 43.69 18.24 -2.95
CA PRO A 374 43.43 17.20 -1.96
C PRO A 374 42.80 17.81 -0.70
N PRO A 375 41.77 17.18 -0.09
CA PRO A 375 41.23 17.63 1.18
C PRO A 375 42.21 17.33 2.32
N THR A 376 42.49 18.35 3.13
CA THR A 376 43.24 18.21 4.38
C THR A 376 42.39 17.44 5.39
N ILE A 377 42.84 16.25 5.80
CA ILE A 377 42.24 15.48 6.88
C ILE A 377 42.48 16.23 8.19
N ARG A 378 41.42 16.81 8.78
CA ARG A 378 41.42 17.24 10.18
C ARG A 378 41.05 16.04 11.05
N THR A 379 41.99 15.57 11.85
CA THR A 379 41.76 14.60 12.94
C THR A 379 40.85 15.21 14.01
N PRO A 380 39.86 14.46 14.54
CA PRO A 380 39.10 14.90 15.70
C PRO A 380 39.96 14.81 16.99
N PRO A 381 39.73 15.69 17.98
CA PRO A 381 40.43 15.62 19.26
C PRO A 381 39.96 14.41 20.09
N PRO A 382 40.79 13.88 21.00
CA PRO A 382 40.44 12.74 21.84
C PRO A 382 39.34 13.10 22.85
N PRO A 383 38.51 12.12 23.26
CA PRO A 383 37.45 12.35 24.24
C PRO A 383 38.04 12.64 25.63
N LEU A 384 37.43 13.60 26.33
CA LEU A 384 37.74 13.92 27.73
C LEU A 384 37.29 12.79 28.67
N PRO A 385 37.97 12.58 29.82
CA PRO A 385 37.62 11.54 30.77
C PRO A 385 36.26 11.80 31.42
N SER A 386 35.38 10.80 31.36
CA SER A 386 34.11 10.79 32.10
C SER A 386 34.39 10.59 33.60
N THR A 387 34.00 11.56 34.42
CA THR A 387 33.97 11.44 35.88
C THR A 387 32.58 10.96 36.29
N ALA A 388 32.47 9.70 36.68
CA ALA A 388 31.27 9.13 37.29
C ALA A 388 31.13 9.61 38.75
N PRO A 389 29.94 10.04 39.21
CA PRO A 389 29.69 10.27 40.63
C PRO A 389 29.40 8.95 41.35
N PRO A 390 29.92 8.70 42.58
CA PRO A 390 29.65 7.49 43.32
C PRO A 390 28.45 7.68 44.27
N LYS A 391 27.48 6.77 44.27
CA LYS A 391 26.54 6.57 45.41
C LYS A 391 26.13 5.09 45.45
N ASN A 392 26.76 4.29 46.32
CA ASN A 392 26.43 4.02 47.72
C ASN A 392 25.37 2.92 47.89
N ASN A 393 25.87 1.70 48.04
CA ASN A 393 25.19 0.58 48.68
C ASN A 393 25.20 0.79 50.19
N LEU A 394 24.05 0.76 50.86
CA LEU A 394 23.98 0.42 52.28
C LEU A 394 22.64 -0.24 52.66
N ARG A 395 22.80 -1.22 53.55
CA ARG A 395 21.91 -2.28 54.00
C ARG A 395 20.71 -1.82 54.86
N LYS A 396 19.71 -2.72 54.88
CA LYS A 396 18.64 -2.97 55.87
C LYS A 396 19.00 -2.62 57.34
N TRP A 397 18.07 -2.05 58.11
CA TRP A 397 17.30 -2.70 59.22
C TRP A 397 16.39 -1.69 59.99
N LEU A 398 15.32 -2.22 60.60
CA LEU A 398 14.47 -1.74 61.73
C LEU A 398 13.05 -1.18 61.50
N ILE A 399 12.10 -1.89 62.14
CA ILE A 399 10.70 -1.58 62.52
C ILE A 399 10.72 -1.16 64.02
N PRO A 400 9.85 -0.24 64.51
CA PRO A 400 8.63 -0.62 65.27
C PRO A 400 7.42 0.36 65.08
N VAL A 401 6.17 -0.11 64.88
CA VAL A 401 5.02 -0.34 65.83
C VAL A 401 4.06 0.86 66.08
N ALA A 402 2.75 0.59 65.87
CA ALA A 402 1.51 1.19 66.45
C ALA A 402 1.12 2.64 66.05
N ALA A 403 -0.14 3.11 65.97
CA ALA A 403 -1.52 2.65 66.23
C ALA A 403 -2.46 3.53 65.35
N ALA A 404 -3.50 3.02 64.67
CA ALA A 404 -4.93 2.95 65.07
C ALA A 404 -5.65 4.28 65.44
N ILE A 405 -6.95 4.34 65.04
CA ILE A 405 -8.05 5.28 65.38
C ILE A 405 -8.28 6.39 64.33
N ALA A 406 -9.48 6.73 63.82
CA ALA A 406 -10.86 6.20 63.73
C ALA A 406 -11.64 7.23 62.85
N VAL A 407 -12.75 6.99 62.15
CA VAL A 407 -14.20 7.01 62.55
C VAL A 407 -14.95 7.23 61.20
N ILE A 408 -15.74 6.26 60.70
CA ILE A 408 -17.22 6.20 60.67
C ILE A 408 -17.95 7.42 60.05
N ALA A 409 -18.73 7.16 58.98
CA ALA A 409 -20.14 7.56 58.74
C ALA A 409 -20.43 7.56 57.21
N VAL A 410 -21.56 7.15 56.61
CA VAL A 410 -22.90 6.70 57.05
C VAL A 410 -23.67 6.29 55.76
N ILE A 411 -24.38 5.14 55.77
CA ILE A 411 -25.72 4.83 55.18
C ILE A 411 -25.92 5.10 53.66
N ALA A 412 -26.08 4.13 52.74
CA ALA A 412 -27.04 3.01 52.58
C ALA A 412 -28.50 3.40 52.21
N VAL A 413 -29.00 2.79 51.11
CA VAL A 413 -30.43 2.60 50.72
C VAL A 413 -31.05 3.82 50.02
N ILE A 414 -31.56 3.76 48.78
CA ILE A 414 -32.80 3.07 48.37
C ILE A 414 -32.74 2.59 46.91
N ALA A 415 -33.15 1.33 46.73
CA ALA A 415 -33.50 0.73 45.44
C ALA A 415 -35.01 0.87 45.17
N THR A 416 -35.33 0.98 43.86
CA THR A 416 -36.53 0.47 43.15
C THR A 416 -37.93 1.04 43.45
N TYR A 417 -38.51 1.68 42.42
CA TYR A 417 -39.88 1.53 41.86
C TYR A 417 -39.93 2.51 40.65
N ILE A 418 -40.30 2.20 39.39
CA ILE A 418 -41.48 1.51 38.82
C ILE A 418 -41.13 1.02 37.40
N THR A 419 -41.74 -0.12 37.04
CA THR A 419 -41.78 -0.77 35.71
C THR A 419 -42.78 -0.12 34.73
N THR A 420 -42.57 -0.41 33.44
CA THR A 420 -43.50 -0.30 32.29
C THR A 420 -43.75 1.08 31.64
N SER A 421 -43.09 1.28 30.50
CA SER A 421 -43.79 1.64 29.26
C SER A 421 -42.97 1.17 28.05
N ASN A 422 -43.37 0.03 27.48
CA ASN A 422 -43.09 -0.28 26.08
C ASN A 422 -43.75 0.82 25.24
N THR A 423 -42.93 1.63 24.59
CA THR A 423 -43.36 2.34 23.39
C THR A 423 -42.27 2.07 22.37
N GLU A 424 -42.61 1.25 21.38
CA GLU A 424 -41.90 1.21 20.11
C GLU A 424 -41.88 2.64 19.54
N THR A 425 -40.80 3.37 19.77
CA THR A 425 -40.42 4.43 18.84
C THR A 425 -39.66 3.76 17.72
N ARG A 426 -40.34 3.58 16.59
CA ARG A 426 -39.70 3.46 15.28
C ARG A 426 -38.64 4.56 15.19
N ASP A 427 -37.37 4.19 15.23
CA ASP A 427 -36.32 5.09 14.78
C ASP A 427 -36.61 5.41 13.30
N PRO A 428 -36.69 6.69 12.92
CA PRO A 428 -36.85 7.04 11.53
C PRO A 428 -35.62 6.57 10.75
N GLU A 429 -35.84 6.02 9.56
CA GLU A 429 -34.82 5.81 8.52
C GLU A 429 -33.79 6.94 8.54
N PRO A 430 -32.48 6.64 8.46
CA PRO A 430 -31.49 7.69 8.31
C PRO A 430 -31.63 8.29 6.91
N VAL A 431 -32.40 9.39 6.82
CA VAL A 431 -32.32 10.34 5.72
C VAL A 431 -30.88 10.82 5.64
N ALA A 432 -30.28 10.64 4.46
CA ALA A 432 -28.96 11.16 4.11
C ALA A 432 -28.80 12.60 4.62
N GLY A 433 -27.75 12.82 5.41
CA GLY A 433 -27.45 14.12 5.98
C GLY A 433 -27.25 15.18 4.89
N THR A 434 -28.27 16.00 4.69
CA THR A 434 -28.13 17.28 4.00
C THR A 434 -27.25 18.18 4.87
N THR A 435 -26.04 18.48 4.39
CA THR A 435 -25.24 19.59 4.89
C THR A 435 -26.09 20.86 4.89
N GLN A 436 -26.26 21.49 6.06
CA GLN A 436 -26.90 22.80 6.15
C GLN A 436 -26.12 23.80 5.27
N ARG A 437 -26.81 24.48 4.35
CA ARG A 437 -26.21 25.54 3.53
C ARG A 437 -25.84 26.74 4.42
N GLY A 438 -24.54 27.07 4.47
CA GLY A 438 -24.05 28.41 4.85
C GLY A 438 -23.34 28.59 6.21
N GLY A 439 -23.15 27.52 7.02
CA GLY A 439 -22.46 27.62 8.33
C GLY A 439 -21.10 26.91 8.39
N PRO A 440 -20.30 27.11 9.46
CA PRO A 440 -19.10 26.32 9.74
C PRO A 440 -19.41 24.82 9.79
N LEU A 441 -18.48 23.98 9.32
CA LEU A 441 -18.58 22.52 9.44
C LEU A 441 -17.81 22.10 10.70
N PRO A 442 -18.49 21.69 11.78
CA PRO A 442 -17.80 21.17 12.94
C PRO A 442 -17.17 19.80 12.61
N VAL A 443 -15.94 19.58 13.09
CA VAL A 443 -15.25 18.28 13.00
C VAL A 443 -15.02 17.72 14.40
N PHE A 444 -14.52 18.54 15.34
CA PHE A 444 -14.31 18.15 16.73
C PHE A 444 -14.47 19.33 17.67
N ASN A 445 -15.32 19.20 18.69
CA ASN A 445 -15.45 20.17 19.78
C ASN A 445 -15.90 19.45 21.06
N GLY A 446 -14.95 18.95 21.85
CA GLY A 446 -15.18 18.06 23.00
C GLY A 446 -15.66 16.66 22.62
N THR A 447 -16.43 16.55 21.54
CA THR A 447 -16.88 15.30 20.91
C THR A 447 -16.65 15.37 19.40
N VAL A 448 -16.47 14.22 18.77
CA VAL A 448 -16.34 14.13 17.31
C VAL A 448 -17.70 14.39 16.68
N ALA A 449 -17.76 15.31 15.72
CA ALA A 449 -19.00 15.64 15.04
C ALA A 449 -19.37 14.53 14.03
N LYS A 450 -20.63 14.09 14.04
CA LYS A 450 -21.15 13.21 12.97
C LYS A 450 -21.04 13.92 11.62
N PRO A 451 -20.64 13.23 10.53
CA PRO A 451 -20.51 11.77 10.38
C PRO A 451 -19.15 11.19 10.77
N PHE A 452 -18.23 11.99 11.33
CA PHE A 452 -16.86 11.55 11.55
C PHE A 452 -16.70 10.72 12.82
N VAL A 453 -15.69 9.86 12.82
CA VAL A 453 -15.10 9.22 14.01
C VAL A 453 -13.68 9.69 14.18
N GLY A 454 -13.16 9.68 15.40
CA GLY A 454 -11.77 10.03 15.70
C GLY A 454 -10.90 8.78 15.73
N LEU A 455 -9.74 8.83 15.10
CA LEU A 455 -8.83 7.71 14.92
C LEU A 455 -7.38 8.12 15.22
N VAL A 456 -6.60 7.18 15.75
CA VAL A 456 -5.13 7.23 15.72
C VAL A 456 -4.59 6.09 14.86
N GLY A 457 -3.48 6.28 14.17
CA GLY A 457 -2.84 5.21 13.39
C GLY A 457 -1.33 5.37 13.33
N SER A 458 -0.62 4.27 13.08
CA SER A 458 0.83 4.25 13.03
C SER A 458 1.34 3.19 12.05
N GLU A 459 2.63 3.22 11.73
CA GLU A 459 3.28 2.17 10.95
C GLU A 459 3.12 0.78 11.61
N LYS A 460 3.00 0.72 12.94
CA LYS A 460 2.95 -0.52 13.72
C LYS A 460 1.67 -1.33 13.47
N ASN A 461 0.54 -0.67 13.24
CA ASN A 461 -0.73 -1.33 12.92
C ASN A 461 -1.08 -1.29 11.42
N GLY A 462 -0.10 -0.96 10.56
CA GLY A 462 -0.33 -0.85 9.12
C GLY A 462 -1.31 0.25 8.73
N TRP A 463 -1.43 1.32 9.55
CA TRP A 463 -2.33 2.45 9.32
C TRP A 463 -3.83 2.13 9.34
N THR A 464 -4.21 0.99 9.92
CA THR A 464 -5.61 0.50 9.98
C THR A 464 -6.54 1.39 10.81
N GLY A 465 -5.99 2.21 11.70
CA GLY A 465 -6.73 3.19 12.50
C GLY A 465 -7.41 2.57 13.72
N THR A 466 -7.13 3.10 14.90
CA THR A 466 -7.79 2.73 16.17
C THR A 466 -8.75 3.83 16.58
N GLU A 467 -10.05 3.52 16.63
CA GLU A 467 -11.10 4.48 16.92
C GLU A 467 -11.07 4.95 18.39
N PHE A 468 -11.45 6.20 18.62
CA PHE A 468 -11.52 6.79 19.96
C PHE A 468 -12.64 6.14 20.78
N GLY A 469 -12.27 5.51 21.89
CA GLY A 469 -13.21 5.15 22.94
C GLY A 469 -13.53 6.33 23.87
N ALA A 470 -14.26 6.07 24.95
CA ALA A 470 -14.59 7.07 25.97
C ALA A 470 -13.35 7.76 26.58
N ASN A 471 -12.21 7.04 26.61
CA ASN A 471 -10.94 7.53 27.14
C ASN A 471 -9.94 7.91 26.03
N GLY A 472 -10.40 8.09 24.79
CA GLY A 472 -9.55 8.29 23.62
C GLY A 472 -9.00 6.99 23.03
N ALA A 473 -7.88 7.06 22.32
CA ALA A 473 -7.21 5.92 21.70
C ALA A 473 -5.69 6.06 21.75
N GLU A 474 -5.00 4.94 21.58
CA GLU A 474 -3.54 4.85 21.57
C GLU A 474 -3.12 3.76 20.59
N ASP A 475 -2.12 4.06 19.78
CA ASP A 475 -1.54 3.13 18.82
C ASP A 475 -0.04 3.40 18.69
N GLY A 476 0.73 2.56 19.39
CA GLY A 476 2.19 2.63 19.40
C GLY A 476 2.72 4.03 19.74
N PRO A 477 3.34 4.74 18.78
CA PRO A 477 3.95 6.04 19.01
C PRO A 477 2.97 7.22 19.20
N VAL A 478 1.65 7.02 19.11
CA VAL A 478 0.67 8.10 19.28
C VAL A 478 -0.45 7.75 20.27
N ALA A 479 -0.80 8.71 21.12
CA ALA A 479 -1.94 8.63 22.03
C ALA A 479 -2.78 9.91 21.95
N ALA A 480 -4.09 9.77 21.80
CA ALA A 480 -5.05 10.88 21.81
C ALA A 480 -6.04 10.67 22.95
N ARG A 481 -6.10 11.61 23.90
CA ARG A 481 -6.91 11.50 25.13
C ARG A 481 -7.73 12.79 25.35
N PRO A 482 -8.99 12.70 25.81
CA PRO A 482 -9.73 13.89 26.23
C PRO A 482 -8.99 14.63 27.35
N ASP A 483 -8.92 15.95 27.29
CA ASP A 483 -8.21 16.78 28.29
C ASP A 483 -9.09 17.19 29.49
N GLY A 484 -10.37 16.79 29.49
CA GLY A 484 -11.36 17.16 30.51
C GLY A 484 -11.91 18.60 30.39
N LYS A 485 -11.47 19.37 29.40
CA LYS A 485 -11.87 20.77 29.14
C LYS A 485 -12.47 20.96 27.74
N GLY A 486 -12.78 19.87 27.04
CA GLY A 486 -13.34 19.88 25.68
C GLY A 486 -12.27 19.84 24.57
N GLY A 487 -11.01 19.64 24.92
CA GLY A 487 -9.91 19.40 23.99
C GLY A 487 -9.49 17.94 23.90
N LEU A 488 -8.73 17.64 22.85
CA LEU A 488 -8.06 16.38 22.63
C LEU A 488 -6.56 16.60 22.82
N LYS A 489 -6.00 16.06 23.89
CA LYS A 489 -4.57 16.02 24.13
C LYS A 489 -3.97 14.90 23.31
N VAL A 490 -3.09 15.24 22.38
CA VAL A 490 -2.39 14.28 21.51
C VAL A 490 -0.90 14.31 21.83
N THR A 491 -0.34 13.13 22.03
CA THR A 491 1.08 12.90 22.33
C THR A 491 1.66 11.96 21.27
N TRP A 492 2.68 12.42 20.57
CA TRP A 492 3.55 11.61 19.71
C TRP A 492 4.87 11.38 20.43
N SER A 493 5.27 10.11 20.59
CA SER A 493 6.52 9.74 21.26
C SER A 493 7.75 10.04 20.39
N GLY A 494 7.60 9.95 19.07
CA GLY A 494 8.69 10.05 18.09
C GLY A 494 9.41 8.73 17.80
N GLU A 495 8.84 7.59 18.22
CA GLU A 495 9.38 6.25 17.98
C GLU A 495 8.95 5.63 16.63
N GLY A 496 8.30 6.41 15.76
CA GLY A 496 7.82 5.97 14.45
C GLY A 496 6.83 6.96 13.84
N GLY A 497 6.44 6.73 12.58
CA GLY A 497 5.40 7.52 11.91
C GLY A 497 4.03 7.29 12.53
N ALA A 498 3.31 8.36 12.84
CA ALA A 498 2.01 8.28 13.51
C ALA A 498 1.10 9.45 13.17
N GLN A 499 -0.20 9.17 13.12
CA GLN A 499 -1.25 10.12 12.73
C GLN A 499 -2.43 10.11 13.70
N VAL A 500 -3.08 11.27 13.80
CA VAL A 500 -4.38 11.45 14.44
C VAL A 500 -5.31 12.12 13.43
N TYR A 501 -6.54 11.64 13.30
CA TYR A 501 -7.43 12.10 12.25
C TYR A 501 -8.90 11.89 12.58
N PHE A 502 -9.75 12.62 11.87
CA PHE A 502 -11.19 12.43 11.89
C PHE A 502 -11.66 11.96 10.52
N GLN A 503 -12.40 10.86 10.44
CA GLN A 503 -12.80 10.24 9.18
C GLN A 503 -14.24 9.76 9.20
N SER A 504 -14.95 9.84 8.07
CA SER A 504 -16.26 9.23 7.89
C SER A 504 -16.12 7.71 7.67
N GLN A 505 -16.79 6.90 8.48
CA GLN A 505 -16.86 5.44 8.34
C GLN A 505 -17.92 5.02 7.30
N PRO A 506 -17.79 3.86 6.65
CA PRO A 506 -18.86 3.29 5.83
C PRO A 506 -20.20 3.26 6.58
N GLY A 507 -21.27 3.79 5.97
CA GLY A 507 -22.61 3.87 6.58
C GLY A 507 -22.86 5.07 7.51
N SER A 508 -21.85 5.89 7.82
CA SER A 508 -21.98 7.04 8.75
C SER A 508 -22.41 8.36 8.09
N GLY A 509 -22.59 8.41 6.77
CA GLY A 509 -22.89 9.63 6.00
C GLY A 509 -22.00 9.82 4.76
N GLY A 510 -20.98 8.97 4.59
CA GLY A 510 -20.12 8.92 3.42
C GLY A 510 -19.24 10.15 3.23
N ASN A 511 -18.66 10.26 2.04
CA ASN A 511 -17.80 11.38 1.66
C ASN A 511 -18.61 12.70 1.65
N GLN A 512 -17.99 13.77 2.13
CA GLN A 512 -18.60 15.09 2.28
C GLN A 512 -18.17 16.01 1.13
N ASP A 513 -19.14 16.70 0.52
CA ASP A 513 -18.84 17.78 -0.42
C ASP A 513 -18.48 19.06 0.35
N LEU A 514 -17.17 19.36 0.37
CA LEU A 514 -16.59 20.52 1.02
C LEU A 514 -16.05 21.55 0.03
N SER A 515 -16.37 21.43 -1.27
CA SER A 515 -15.93 22.33 -2.34
C SER A 515 -16.21 23.80 -2.02
N ARG A 516 -17.37 24.10 -1.42
CA ARG A 516 -17.73 25.47 -1.01
C ARG A 516 -16.67 26.17 -0.16
N TYR A 517 -15.95 25.45 0.70
CA TYR A 517 -14.92 26.06 1.52
C TYR A 517 -13.66 26.38 0.73
N PHE A 518 -13.36 25.60 -0.31
CA PHE A 518 -12.27 25.92 -1.24
C PHE A 518 -12.61 27.15 -2.09
N ASP A 519 -13.84 27.20 -2.59
CA ASP A 519 -14.30 28.26 -3.48
C ASP A 519 -14.46 29.60 -2.75
N ASN A 520 -14.83 29.59 -1.47
CA ASN A 520 -15.13 30.78 -0.69
C ASN A 520 -14.02 31.21 0.28
N ASN A 521 -12.75 31.03 -0.11
CA ASN A 521 -11.58 31.42 0.72
C ASN A 521 -11.65 30.89 2.16
N GLY A 522 -12.00 29.61 2.31
CA GLY A 522 -12.14 28.98 3.60
C GLY A 522 -10.80 28.60 4.25
N ALA A 523 -10.87 28.33 5.54
CA ALA A 523 -9.76 27.82 6.33
C ALA A 523 -10.23 26.67 7.25
N ILE A 524 -9.30 25.77 7.57
CA ILE A 524 -9.47 24.89 8.72
C ILE A 524 -9.09 25.69 9.97
N VAL A 525 -10.03 25.80 10.90
CA VAL A 525 -9.88 26.58 12.12
C VAL A 525 -9.89 25.63 13.31
N PHE A 526 -8.91 25.76 14.20
CA PHE A 526 -8.82 24.98 15.43
C PHE A 526 -8.05 25.75 16.51
N ASP A 527 -8.39 25.49 17.76
CA ASP A 527 -7.68 26.03 18.91
C ASP A 527 -6.59 25.04 19.34
N ALA A 528 -5.34 25.49 19.35
CA ALA A 528 -4.17 24.68 19.64
C ALA A 528 -3.43 25.19 20.88
N THR A 529 -3.03 24.28 21.78
CA THR A 529 -2.10 24.56 22.88
C THR A 529 -0.90 23.63 22.75
N LEU A 530 0.25 24.17 22.36
CA LEU A 530 1.47 23.39 22.22
C LEU A 530 2.05 23.09 23.60
N LEU A 531 2.27 21.82 23.92
CA LEU A 531 2.85 21.37 25.19
C LEU A 531 4.33 21.00 25.02
N LYS A 532 4.67 20.34 23.90
CA LYS A 532 6.03 19.99 23.49
C LYS A 532 6.20 20.28 21.99
N PRO A 533 7.15 21.15 21.59
CA PRO A 533 7.41 21.45 20.18
C PRO A 533 7.80 20.22 19.35
N PRO A 534 7.47 20.20 18.05
CA PRO A 534 7.79 19.06 17.20
C PRO A 534 9.30 18.93 16.95
N THR A 535 9.82 17.70 17.06
CA THR A 535 11.23 17.40 16.76
C THR A 535 11.49 17.06 15.29
N SER A 536 10.46 16.67 14.55
CA SER A 536 10.52 16.33 13.12
C SER A 536 9.51 17.14 12.32
N ALA A 537 9.45 16.90 11.01
CA ALA A 537 8.40 17.48 10.17
C ALA A 537 7.02 17.02 10.65
N VAL A 538 6.09 17.96 10.76
CA VAL A 538 4.67 17.76 10.96
C VAL A 538 3.96 18.19 9.67
N SER A 539 2.98 17.40 9.27
CA SER A 539 2.08 17.74 8.18
C SER A 539 0.63 17.63 8.59
N MET A 540 -0.15 18.59 8.11
CA MET A 540 -1.60 18.52 8.11
C MET A 540 -2.11 18.06 6.75
N GLU A 541 -3.09 17.17 6.76
CA GLU A 541 -3.68 16.58 5.55
C GLU A 541 -5.20 16.60 5.60
N VAL A 542 -5.79 16.57 4.41
CA VAL A 542 -7.21 16.35 4.18
C VAL A 542 -7.32 15.27 3.10
N HIS A 543 -8.14 14.24 3.29
CA HIS A 543 -8.30 13.16 2.32
C HIS A 543 -9.71 13.09 1.74
N CYS A 544 -9.78 12.74 0.47
CA CYS A 544 -10.99 12.47 -0.31
C CYS A 544 -11.09 10.98 -0.68
N THR A 545 -10.79 10.13 0.30
CA THR A 545 -10.48 8.69 0.19
C THR A 545 -9.04 8.46 -0.26
N TYR A 546 -8.16 8.13 0.69
CA TYR A 546 -6.75 7.83 0.41
C TYR A 546 -6.62 6.87 -0.81
N PRO A 547 -5.72 7.15 -1.78
CA PRO A 547 -4.63 8.13 -1.74
C PRO A 547 -5.02 9.58 -2.09
N CYS A 548 -6.28 9.86 -2.45
CA CYS A 548 -6.80 11.20 -2.73
C CYS A 548 -6.60 12.11 -1.52
N ARG A 549 -5.64 13.04 -1.59
CA ARG A 549 -5.33 13.93 -0.47
C ARG A 549 -4.74 15.26 -0.89
N ALA A 550 -4.95 16.24 -0.02
CA ALA A 550 -4.21 17.49 -0.03
C ALA A 550 -3.40 17.59 1.27
N LYS A 551 -2.14 17.99 1.15
CA LYS A 551 -1.22 18.09 2.28
C LYS A 551 -0.55 19.46 2.34
N VAL A 552 -0.27 19.89 3.58
CA VAL A 552 0.61 21.01 3.86
C VAL A 552 1.57 20.65 4.99
N THR A 553 2.84 20.98 4.81
CA THR A 553 3.84 20.88 5.87
C THR A 553 3.74 22.14 6.74
N ASP A 554 3.39 22.00 8.03
CA ASP A 554 3.08 23.10 8.95
C ASP A 554 4.04 23.17 10.16
N THR A 555 5.21 22.57 10.00
CA THR A 555 6.23 22.42 11.06
C THR A 555 6.68 23.77 11.62
N LYS A 556 6.89 24.77 10.76
CA LYS A 556 7.36 26.09 11.16
C LYS A 556 6.31 26.86 11.95
N LEU A 557 5.04 26.76 11.54
CA LEU A 557 3.90 27.29 12.28
C LEU A 557 3.87 26.71 13.70
N LEU A 558 3.90 25.39 13.82
CA LEU A 558 3.83 24.73 15.14
C LEU A 558 5.02 25.11 16.03
N LYS A 559 6.24 25.21 15.48
CA LYS A 559 7.42 25.66 16.25
C LYS A 559 7.33 27.11 16.74
N GLN A 560 6.51 27.95 16.12
CA GLN A 560 6.32 29.36 16.49
C GLN A 560 5.19 29.58 17.50
N LEU A 561 4.36 28.57 17.77
CA LEU A 561 3.29 28.70 18.76
C LEU A 561 3.88 28.83 20.18
N PRO A 562 3.36 29.75 21.01
CA PRO A 562 3.76 29.87 22.40
C PRO A 562 3.40 28.59 23.19
N VAL A 563 4.42 27.93 23.75
CA VAL A 563 4.24 26.75 24.58
C VAL A 563 3.35 27.08 25.79
N GLY A 564 2.33 26.25 26.03
CA GLY A 564 1.41 26.36 27.16
C GLY A 564 0.29 27.40 26.99
N LYS A 565 0.24 28.15 25.88
CA LYS A 565 -0.82 29.13 25.61
C LYS A 565 -1.71 28.65 24.47
N GLN A 566 -3.02 28.75 24.65
CA GLN A 566 -3.99 28.47 23.59
C GLN A 566 -3.94 29.55 22.53
N VAL A 567 -3.94 29.13 21.26
CA VAL A 567 -3.93 29.99 20.08
C VAL A 567 -4.91 29.43 19.07
N THR A 568 -5.75 30.30 18.50
CA THR A 568 -6.60 29.92 17.37
C THR A 568 -5.76 29.92 16.09
N VAL A 569 -5.60 28.74 15.50
CA VAL A 569 -4.95 28.56 14.20
C VAL A 569 -6.02 28.61 13.12
N LYS A 570 -5.80 29.45 12.11
CA LYS A 570 -6.61 29.51 10.89
C LYS A 570 -5.71 29.16 9.72
N LEU A 571 -5.82 27.93 9.24
CA LEU A 571 -4.99 27.38 8.19
C LEU A 571 -5.74 27.48 6.84
N PRO A 572 -5.38 28.44 5.96
CA PRO A 572 -6.11 28.63 4.71
C PRO A 572 -6.07 27.37 3.85
N LEU A 573 -7.23 27.01 3.31
CA LEU A 573 -7.35 25.84 2.46
C LEU A 573 -6.46 25.95 1.23
N ARG A 574 -6.27 27.14 0.66
CA ARG A 574 -5.32 27.38 -0.45
C ARG A 574 -3.86 26.95 -0.17
N CYS A 575 -3.46 26.78 1.08
CA CYS A 575 -2.09 26.42 1.43
C CYS A 575 -1.76 24.93 1.28
N PHE A 576 -2.75 24.04 1.22
CA PHE A 576 -2.42 22.64 0.94
C PHE A 576 -2.22 22.52 -0.57
N VAL A 577 -0.99 22.28 -1.00
CA VAL A 577 -0.62 22.33 -2.42
C VAL A 577 0.07 21.04 -2.87
N GLU A 578 0.50 20.22 -1.91
CA GLU A 578 1.10 18.91 -2.19
C GLU A 578 0.00 17.91 -2.55
N ASN A 579 0.18 17.19 -3.66
CA ASN A 579 -0.75 16.20 -4.24
C ASN A 579 -2.13 16.74 -4.70
N ARG A 580 -2.27 18.05 -4.89
CA ARG A 580 -3.56 18.70 -5.18
C ARG A 580 -4.06 18.71 -6.63
N ALA A 581 -3.27 18.30 -7.62
CA ALA A 581 -3.59 18.64 -9.02
C ALA A 581 -4.17 17.50 -9.87
N GLU A 582 -4.07 16.23 -9.46
CA GLU A 582 -4.50 15.10 -10.32
C GLU A 582 -5.46 14.10 -9.64
N GLN A 583 -5.42 13.99 -8.31
CA GLN A 583 -6.30 13.08 -7.56
C GLN A 583 -7.27 13.82 -6.65
N TRP A 584 -7.03 15.09 -6.34
CA TRP A 584 -7.77 15.83 -5.31
C TRP A 584 -9.20 16.18 -5.73
N ASP A 585 -10.18 15.70 -4.97
CA ASP A 585 -11.59 16.09 -5.13
C ASP A 585 -12.16 16.65 -3.81
N PRO A 586 -12.36 17.98 -3.69
CA PRO A 586 -12.96 18.57 -2.51
C PRO A 586 -14.45 18.24 -2.35
N ARG A 587 -15.08 17.61 -3.34
CA ARG A 587 -16.49 17.17 -3.28
C ARG A 587 -16.65 15.80 -2.60
N ALA A 588 -15.55 15.13 -2.30
CA ALA A 588 -15.55 13.77 -1.80
C ALA A 588 -14.68 13.60 -0.53
N ILE A 589 -14.59 14.61 0.34
CA ILE A 589 -13.76 14.56 1.55
C ILE A 589 -14.29 13.53 2.54
N ASN A 590 -13.48 12.51 2.85
CA ASN A 590 -13.80 11.54 3.89
C ASN A 590 -13.00 11.79 5.19
N THR A 591 -11.83 12.42 5.09
CA THR A 591 -10.96 12.77 6.23
C THR A 591 -10.75 14.29 6.24
N PRO A 592 -11.62 15.10 6.88
CA PRO A 592 -11.54 16.57 6.86
C PRO A 592 -10.37 17.16 7.66
N TRP A 593 -9.73 16.38 8.52
CA TRP A 593 -8.60 16.82 9.33
C TRP A 593 -7.75 15.62 9.73
N LEU A 594 -6.45 15.69 9.40
CA LEU A 594 -5.43 14.73 9.78
C LEU A 594 -4.14 15.46 10.11
N MET A 595 -3.45 15.03 11.16
CA MET A 595 -2.11 15.48 11.50
C MET A 595 -1.18 14.29 11.65
N ASN A 596 -0.01 14.35 11.01
CA ASN A 596 0.98 13.28 10.95
C ASN A 596 2.39 13.81 11.27
N THR A 597 3.16 13.03 12.02
CA THR A 597 4.60 13.27 12.22
C THR A 597 5.33 11.98 12.58
N ASN A 598 6.64 11.94 12.28
CA ASN A 598 7.56 10.88 12.72
C ASN A 598 8.34 11.29 13.99
N GLY A 599 8.17 12.53 14.45
CA GLY A 599 8.88 13.09 15.60
C GLY A 599 8.03 13.13 16.86
N SER A 600 8.67 13.51 17.96
CA SER A 600 7.92 13.78 19.19
C SER A 600 7.23 15.14 19.10
N LEU A 601 5.98 15.20 19.54
CA LEU A 601 5.11 16.37 19.57
C LEU A 601 4.08 16.15 20.69
N GLU A 602 3.74 17.18 21.44
CA GLU A 602 2.62 17.11 22.39
C GLU A 602 1.81 18.38 22.28
N MET A 603 0.51 18.26 22.06
CA MET A 603 -0.38 19.41 21.97
C MET A 603 -1.81 19.05 22.34
N THR A 604 -2.60 20.06 22.67
CA THR A 604 -4.06 19.93 22.79
C THR A 604 -4.72 20.65 21.62
N VAL A 605 -5.68 19.99 20.97
CA VAL A 605 -6.53 20.56 19.91
C VAL A 605 -7.98 20.59 20.33
N SER A 606 -8.69 21.66 19.98
CA SER A 606 -10.14 21.80 20.24
C SER A 606 -10.78 22.65 19.16
N ASN A 607 -12.12 22.65 19.09
CA ASN A 607 -12.89 23.53 18.21
C ASN A 607 -12.47 23.44 16.72
N VAL A 608 -12.18 22.22 16.25
CA VAL A 608 -11.78 21.92 14.87
C VAL A 608 -12.99 22.03 13.96
N ARG A 609 -12.89 22.88 12.95
CA ARG A 609 -13.98 23.16 12.00
C ARG A 609 -13.48 23.76 10.71
N TRP A 610 -14.32 23.71 9.68
CA TRP A 610 -14.09 24.44 8.43
C TRP A 610 -14.97 25.70 8.40
N GLU A 611 -14.37 26.85 8.08
CA GLU A 611 -15.06 28.15 8.02
C GLU A 611 -14.84 28.82 6.66
N GLU A 612 -15.91 29.25 6.01
CA GLU A 612 -15.86 30.07 4.80
C GLU A 612 -15.33 31.47 5.11
N GLY A 613 -14.58 32.07 4.20
CA GLY A 613 -14.01 33.41 4.36
C GLY A 613 -12.92 33.54 5.43
N ALA A 614 -12.66 32.50 6.23
CA ALA A 614 -11.68 32.55 7.32
C ALA A 614 -10.24 32.75 6.82
N ALA A 615 -9.94 32.50 5.54
CA ALA A 615 -8.64 32.83 4.94
C ALA A 615 -8.46 34.33 4.62
N ASN A 616 -9.52 35.14 4.77
CA ASN A 616 -9.48 36.60 4.64
C ASN A 616 -9.17 37.31 5.96
N ASP A 617 -9.20 36.58 7.08
CA ASP A 617 -8.84 37.14 8.37
C ASP A 617 -7.36 37.56 8.36
N PRO A 618 -7.00 38.80 8.77
CA PRO A 618 -5.60 39.22 8.88
C PRO A 618 -4.73 38.33 9.80
N ALA A 619 -5.35 37.61 10.74
CA ALA A 619 -4.71 36.63 11.61
C ALA A 619 -4.60 35.23 11.00
N ALA A 620 -5.09 35.00 9.77
CA ALA A 620 -4.93 33.73 9.08
C ALA A 620 -3.46 33.44 8.76
N THR A 621 -3.03 32.21 8.99
CA THR A 621 -1.65 31.81 8.74
C THR A 621 -1.33 31.95 7.26
N ARG A 622 -0.26 32.67 6.92
CA ARG A 622 0.16 32.80 5.53
C ARG A 622 0.88 31.52 5.07
N CYS A 623 0.70 31.13 3.81
CA CYS A 623 1.27 29.87 3.32
C CYS A 623 2.82 29.84 3.38
N ASP A 624 3.48 31.00 3.28
CA ASP A 624 4.94 31.15 3.42
C ASP A 624 5.46 31.00 4.86
N GLN A 625 4.56 30.98 5.85
CA GLN A 625 4.88 30.77 7.26
C GLN A 625 4.78 29.29 7.69
N LEU A 626 4.32 28.40 6.81
CA LEU A 626 4.07 26.99 7.13
C LEU A 626 5.32 26.10 6.96
N SER A 627 6.08 26.32 5.88
CA SER A 627 7.31 25.59 5.52
C SER A 627 8.58 26.17 6.14
#